data_AF-A0A2N5AEM6-F1
#
_entry.id   AF-A0A2N5AEM6-F1
#
_cell.length_a   1.000
_cell.length_b   1.000
_cell.length_c   1.000
_cell.angle_alpha   90.00
_cell.angle_beta   90.00
_cell.angle_gamma   90.00
#
_symmetry.space_group_name_H-M   'P 1'
#
loop_
_entity.id
_entity.type
_entity.pdbx_description
1 polymer ?
#
loop_
_entity_poly.entity_id
_entity_poly.type
_entity_poly.pdbx_seq_one_letter_code
_entity_poly.pdbx_strand_id
1 'polypeptide(L)'
;MQELISQTAALGIEITPTRSLMIIFGIILFTAVVVHLILHKVVLRAFEKRALASSHLWLQIITQNKLFHRLAFTLQGIIVNVQAVLWLQKGSEAAEILTTVAQLWVMIYAMLSFFSLLDVILKLAQKFPAASQLPLKGIFQGIKLVTAIIIGILIISLLIGQSPAILISGLGAMAAVLMLVFKDPILGLVAGIQLSANDMLKLGDWLEMPKYGADGAVIDIGLTTVKVRNWDNTITTIPTW
;
A
#
# COMPACT_ATOMS: atom_id res chain seq x y z
N MET A 1 -15.83 -35.46 -4.25
CA MET A 1 -15.18 -35.67 -5.57
C MET A 1 -15.50 -37.05 -6.13
N GLN A 2 -15.16 -38.15 -5.44
CA GLN A 2 -15.49 -39.51 -5.89
C GLN A 2 -17.00 -39.79 -6.01
N GLU A 3 -17.82 -39.19 -5.14
CA GLU A 3 -19.27 -39.41 -5.10
C GLU A 3 -20.03 -38.69 -6.24
N LEU A 4 -19.55 -37.53 -6.70
CA LEU A 4 -20.07 -36.83 -7.88
C LEU A 4 -19.64 -37.53 -9.19
N ILE A 5 -18.47 -38.16 -9.18
CA ILE A 5 -17.95 -38.93 -10.31
C ILE A 5 -18.71 -40.26 -10.45
N SER A 6 -19.07 -40.92 -9.35
CA SER A 6 -19.87 -42.16 -9.40
C SER A 6 -21.32 -41.92 -9.82
N GLN A 7 -21.95 -40.82 -9.37
CA GLN A 7 -23.32 -40.48 -9.76
C GLN A 7 -23.44 -40.04 -11.23
N THR A 8 -22.38 -39.49 -11.81
CA THR A 8 -22.36 -39.11 -13.24
C THR A 8 -21.96 -40.26 -14.16
N ALA A 9 -21.18 -41.23 -13.68
CA ALA A 9 -20.91 -42.49 -14.38
C ALA A 9 -22.18 -43.35 -14.55
N ALA A 10 -23.15 -43.25 -13.64
CA ALA A 10 -24.45 -43.92 -13.74
C ALA A 10 -25.35 -43.36 -14.88
N LEU A 11 -25.03 -42.18 -15.44
CA LEU A 11 -25.77 -41.52 -16.52
C LEU A 11 -25.16 -41.77 -17.92
N GLY A 12 -24.14 -42.63 -18.03
CA GLY A 12 -23.55 -43.00 -19.34
C GLY A 12 -22.75 -41.89 -20.02
N ILE A 13 -22.40 -40.82 -19.30
CA ILE A 13 -21.55 -39.73 -19.81
C ILE A 13 -20.11 -40.04 -19.45
N GLU A 14 -19.31 -40.50 -20.41
CA GLU A 14 -17.85 -40.55 -20.23
C GLU A 14 -17.32 -39.13 -20.03
N ILE A 15 -16.99 -38.80 -18.79
CA ILE A 15 -16.39 -37.51 -18.44
C ILE A 15 -14.89 -37.60 -18.73
N THR A 16 -14.51 -37.25 -19.95
CA THR A 16 -13.11 -36.93 -20.27
C THR A 16 -12.62 -35.83 -19.31
N PRO A 17 -11.36 -35.85 -18.82
CA PRO A 17 -10.84 -34.85 -17.88
C PRO A 17 -10.98 -33.39 -18.35
N THR A 18 -11.10 -33.13 -19.65
CA THR A 18 -11.42 -31.82 -20.22
C THR A 18 -12.89 -31.41 -20.05
N ARG A 19 -13.84 -32.34 -20.08
CA ARG A 19 -15.28 -32.06 -19.85
C ARG A 19 -15.58 -31.74 -18.39
N SER A 20 -14.94 -32.43 -17.43
CA SER A 20 -15.11 -32.13 -16.00
C SER A 20 -14.64 -30.71 -15.67
N LEU A 21 -13.50 -30.28 -16.22
CA LEU A 21 -12.97 -28.92 -16.05
C LEU A 21 -13.93 -27.86 -16.57
N MET A 22 -14.53 -28.05 -17.75
CA MET A 22 -15.52 -27.11 -18.30
C MET A 22 -16.77 -27.01 -17.42
N ILE A 23 -17.28 -28.13 -16.90
CA ILE A 23 -18.44 -28.15 -16.01
C ILE A 23 -18.12 -27.40 -14.70
N ILE A 24 -16.96 -27.67 -14.11
CA ILE A 24 -16.51 -26.99 -12.87
C ILE A 24 -16.39 -25.48 -13.10
N PHE A 25 -15.75 -25.06 -14.20
CA PHE A 25 -15.62 -23.65 -14.53
C PHE A 25 -16.99 -22.99 -14.74
N GLY A 26 -17.92 -23.69 -15.39
CA GLY A 26 -19.31 -23.25 -15.55
C GLY A 26 -20.02 -23.05 -14.21
N ILE A 27 -19.83 -23.96 -13.25
CA ILE A 27 -20.44 -23.83 -11.92
C ILE A 27 -19.83 -22.66 -11.14
N ILE A 28 -18.49 -22.50 -11.17
CA ILE A 28 -17.81 -21.37 -10.53
C ILE A 28 -18.30 -20.03 -11.10
N LEU A 29 -18.47 -19.95 -12.42
CA LEU A 29 -18.98 -18.74 -13.07
C LEU A 29 -20.44 -18.47 -12.67
N PHE A 30 -21.27 -19.51 -12.68
CA PHE A 30 -22.68 -19.40 -12.30
C PHE A 30 -22.85 -18.93 -10.86
N THR A 31 -22.15 -19.56 -9.91
CA THR A 31 -22.19 -19.16 -8.50
C THR A 31 -21.63 -17.74 -8.31
N ALA A 32 -20.56 -17.36 -9.02
CA ALA A 32 -20.02 -16.01 -8.97
C ALA A 32 -21.05 -14.96 -9.43
N VAL A 33 -21.81 -15.23 -10.50
CA VAL A 33 -22.89 -14.35 -10.99
C VAL A 33 -24.03 -14.28 -9.99
N VAL A 34 -24.47 -15.41 -9.44
CA VAL A 34 -25.55 -15.45 -8.43
C VAL A 34 -25.14 -14.66 -7.19
N VAL A 35 -23.93 -14.87 -6.67
CA VAL A 35 -23.38 -14.14 -5.53
C VAL A 35 -23.29 -12.65 -5.85
N HIS A 36 -22.81 -12.28 -7.04
CA HIS A 36 -22.75 -10.87 -7.46
C HIS A 36 -24.13 -10.22 -7.44
N LEU A 37 -25.15 -10.88 -8.01
CA LEU A 37 -26.52 -10.40 -8.02
C LEU A 37 -27.09 -10.27 -6.61
N ILE A 38 -26.88 -11.25 -5.74
CA ILE A 38 -27.36 -11.20 -4.35
C ILE A 38 -26.69 -10.04 -3.62
N LEU A 39 -25.36 -9.94 -3.66
CA LEU A 39 -24.62 -8.91 -2.93
C LEU A 39 -24.96 -7.49 -3.43
N HIS A 40 -25.04 -7.27 -4.73
CA HIS A 40 -25.21 -5.92 -5.28
C HIS A 40 -26.68 -5.52 -5.45
N LYS A 41 -27.55 -6.44 -5.87
CA LYS A 41 -28.96 -6.13 -6.17
C LYS A 41 -29.87 -6.31 -4.97
N VAL A 42 -29.56 -7.23 -4.06
CA VAL A 42 -30.38 -7.48 -2.86
C VAL A 42 -29.76 -6.80 -1.65
N VAL A 43 -28.55 -7.19 -1.26
CA VAL A 43 -27.92 -6.73 -0.01
C VAL A 43 -27.62 -5.23 -0.07
N LEU A 44 -26.87 -4.76 -1.08
CA LEU A 44 -26.48 -3.36 -1.18
C LEU A 44 -27.70 -2.42 -1.26
N ARG A 45 -28.68 -2.73 -2.11
CA ARG A 45 -29.93 -1.96 -2.21
C ARG A 45 -30.73 -1.94 -0.91
N ALA A 46 -30.77 -3.03 -0.16
CA ALA A 46 -31.45 -3.07 1.13
C ALA A 46 -30.77 -2.15 2.15
N PHE A 47 -29.43 -2.16 2.20
CA PHE A 47 -28.64 -1.26 3.04
C PHE A 47 -28.81 0.21 2.63
N GLU A 48 -28.75 0.52 1.33
CA GLU A 48 -28.96 1.89 0.82
C GLU A 48 -30.36 2.42 1.16
N LYS A 49 -31.41 1.63 0.92
CA LYS A 49 -32.78 2.00 1.28
C LYS A 49 -32.93 2.24 2.77
N ARG A 50 -32.35 1.38 3.61
CA ARG A 50 -32.39 1.51 5.07
C ARG A 50 -31.58 2.72 5.56
N ALA A 51 -30.46 3.04 4.92
CA ALA A 51 -29.64 4.20 5.25
C ALA A 51 -30.31 5.53 4.88
N LEU A 52 -31.00 5.58 3.74
CA LEU A 52 -31.78 6.76 3.33
C LEU A 52 -33.01 6.98 4.22
N ALA A 53 -33.64 5.89 4.68
CA ALA A 53 -34.75 5.96 5.62
C ALA A 53 -34.33 6.21 7.08
N SER A 54 -33.03 6.19 7.38
CA SER A 54 -32.51 6.33 8.74
C SER A 54 -32.05 7.76 9.03
N SER A 55 -32.45 8.29 10.18
CA SER A 55 -31.98 9.58 10.71
C SER A 55 -30.55 9.52 11.28
N HIS A 56 -29.94 8.34 11.36
CA HIS A 56 -28.59 8.19 11.92
C HIS A 56 -27.51 8.57 10.89
N LEU A 57 -26.85 9.70 11.13
CA LEU A 57 -25.74 10.26 10.34
C LEU A 57 -24.64 9.25 9.97
N TRP A 58 -24.30 8.34 10.88
CA TRP A 58 -23.30 7.29 10.70
C TRP A 58 -23.64 6.36 9.52
N LEU A 59 -24.92 5.95 9.40
CA LEU A 59 -25.40 5.07 8.33
C LEU A 59 -25.32 5.76 6.95
N GLN A 60 -25.63 7.05 6.91
CA GLN A 60 -25.55 7.85 5.69
C GLN A 60 -24.09 8.01 5.22
N ILE A 61 -23.17 8.31 6.14
CA ILE A 61 -21.74 8.48 5.83
C ILE A 61 -21.12 7.17 5.32
N ILE A 62 -21.45 6.02 5.94
CA ILE A 62 -20.96 4.71 5.52
C ILE A 62 -21.38 4.40 4.08
N THR A 63 -22.66 4.64 3.78
CA THR A 63 -23.25 4.33 2.47
C THR A 63 -22.67 5.23 1.37
N GLN A 64 -22.46 6.52 1.64
CA GLN A 64 -21.88 7.47 0.69
C GLN A 64 -20.42 7.17 0.31
N ASN A 65 -19.64 6.57 1.22
CA ASN A 65 -18.24 6.26 0.96
C ASN A 65 -18.01 4.98 0.14
N LYS A 66 -19.08 4.32 -0.35
CA LYS A 66 -19.00 3.05 -1.10
C LYS A 66 -18.36 1.89 -0.32
N LEU A 67 -18.34 1.96 1.02
CA LEU A 67 -17.73 0.93 1.87
C LEU A 67 -18.37 -0.44 1.61
N PHE A 68 -19.69 -0.51 1.65
CA PHE A 68 -20.43 -1.74 1.43
C PHE A 68 -20.24 -2.31 0.02
N HIS A 69 -20.07 -1.44 -0.98
CA HIS A 69 -19.84 -1.86 -2.35
C HIS A 69 -18.45 -2.51 -2.50
N ARG A 70 -17.42 -1.92 -1.88
CA ARG A 70 -16.07 -2.48 -1.87
C ARG A 70 -16.01 -3.78 -1.07
N LEU A 71 -16.70 -3.84 0.07
CA LEU A 71 -16.80 -5.07 0.87
C LEU A 71 -17.52 -6.19 0.12
N ALA A 72 -18.58 -5.87 -0.64
CA ALA A 72 -19.26 -6.84 -1.49
C ALA A 72 -18.31 -7.45 -2.53
N PHE A 73 -17.48 -6.62 -3.17
CA PHE A 73 -16.45 -7.13 -4.09
C PHE A 73 -15.34 -7.93 -3.40
N THR A 74 -14.94 -7.56 -2.19
CA THR A 74 -14.01 -8.37 -1.39
C THR A 74 -14.60 -9.74 -1.08
N LEU A 75 -15.85 -9.80 -0.61
CA LEU A 75 -16.56 -11.04 -0.31
C LEU A 75 -16.73 -11.91 -1.56
N GLN A 76 -17.11 -11.31 -2.69
CA GLN A 76 -17.21 -12.02 -3.97
C GLN A 76 -15.87 -12.63 -4.37
N GLY A 77 -14.76 -11.88 -4.26
CA GLY A 77 -13.43 -12.40 -4.53
C GLY A 77 -13.05 -13.58 -3.61
N ILE A 78 -13.37 -13.50 -2.32
CA ILE A 78 -13.10 -14.58 -1.34
C ILE A 78 -13.87 -15.84 -1.75
N ILE A 79 -15.15 -15.70 -2.10
CA ILE A 79 -15.98 -16.83 -2.53
C ILE A 79 -15.42 -17.46 -3.82
N VAL A 80 -14.99 -16.67 -4.80
CA VAL A 80 -14.36 -17.18 -6.02
C VAL A 80 -13.05 -17.91 -5.71
N ASN A 81 -12.21 -17.36 -4.83
CA ASN A 81 -10.96 -17.98 -4.41
C ASN A 81 -11.20 -19.35 -3.73
N VAL A 82 -12.11 -19.39 -2.75
CA VAL A 82 -12.48 -20.63 -2.04
C VAL A 82 -12.99 -21.68 -3.01
N GLN A 83 -13.84 -21.30 -3.97
CA GLN A 83 -14.31 -22.21 -5.00
C GLN A 83 -13.18 -22.70 -5.91
N ALA A 84 -12.26 -21.81 -6.30
CA ALA A 84 -11.12 -22.18 -7.13
C ALA A 84 -10.24 -23.23 -6.43
N VAL A 85 -9.97 -23.05 -5.13
CA VAL A 85 -9.16 -24.00 -4.33
C VAL A 85 -9.87 -25.33 -4.06
N LEU A 86 -11.19 -25.30 -3.84
CA LEU A 86 -11.97 -26.48 -3.47
C LEU A 86 -12.34 -27.36 -4.68
N TRP A 87 -12.59 -26.74 -5.84
CA TRP A 87 -13.21 -27.42 -6.99
C TRP A 87 -12.21 -27.75 -8.09
N LEU A 88 -11.18 -26.93 -8.29
CA LEU A 88 -10.13 -27.28 -9.25
C LEU A 88 -9.09 -28.21 -8.61
N GLN A 89 -8.58 -29.15 -9.40
CA GLN A 89 -7.50 -30.03 -8.97
C GLN A 89 -6.23 -29.22 -8.74
N LYS A 90 -5.60 -29.45 -7.58
CA LYS A 90 -4.30 -28.88 -7.23
C LYS A 90 -3.26 -29.30 -8.28
N GLY A 91 -2.52 -28.32 -8.82
CA GLY A 91 -1.47 -28.54 -9.82
C GLY A 91 -1.92 -28.40 -11.28
N SER A 92 -3.18 -28.02 -11.55
CA SER A 92 -3.56 -27.58 -12.91
C SER A 92 -3.21 -26.10 -13.11
N GLU A 93 -2.62 -25.74 -14.25
CA GLU A 93 -2.26 -24.35 -14.58
C GLU A 93 -3.46 -23.40 -14.47
N ALA A 94 -4.65 -23.86 -14.90
CA ALA A 94 -5.88 -23.10 -14.81
C ALA A 94 -6.29 -22.80 -13.36
N ALA A 95 -6.05 -23.72 -12.42
CA ALA A 95 -6.32 -23.49 -11.00
C ALA A 95 -5.37 -22.45 -10.42
N GLU A 96 -4.08 -22.54 -10.74
CA GLU A 96 -3.07 -21.60 -10.26
C GLU A 96 -3.31 -20.18 -10.76
N ILE A 97 -3.66 -20.02 -12.05
CA ILE A 97 -4.01 -18.72 -12.62
C ILE A 97 -5.28 -18.18 -11.96
N LEU A 98 -6.34 -18.98 -11.86
CA LEU A 98 -7.62 -18.52 -11.30
C LEU A 98 -7.51 -18.16 -9.81
N THR A 99 -6.77 -18.96 -9.03
CA THR A 99 -6.53 -18.68 -7.60
C THR A 99 -5.68 -17.43 -7.43
N THR A 100 -4.63 -17.24 -8.22
CA THR A 100 -3.79 -16.03 -8.20
C THR A 100 -4.62 -14.79 -8.54
N VAL A 101 -5.42 -14.83 -9.61
CA VAL A 101 -6.30 -13.70 -10.00
C VAL A 101 -7.33 -13.40 -8.91
N ALA A 102 -7.94 -14.43 -8.31
CA ALA A 102 -8.89 -14.24 -7.23
C ALA A 102 -8.23 -13.66 -5.95
N GLN A 103 -7.02 -14.09 -5.62
CA GLN A 103 -6.25 -13.53 -4.51
C GLN A 103 -5.89 -12.07 -4.74
N LEU A 104 -5.42 -11.71 -5.93
CA LEU A 104 -5.14 -10.32 -6.32
C LEU A 104 -6.40 -9.44 -6.23
N TRP A 105 -7.52 -9.95 -6.74
CA TRP A 105 -8.82 -9.29 -6.61
C TRP A 105 -9.15 -9.01 -5.13
N VAL A 106 -9.04 -10.03 -4.28
CA VAL A 106 -9.33 -9.90 -2.84
C VAL A 106 -8.41 -8.89 -2.19
N MET A 107 -7.10 -8.94 -2.44
CA MET A 107 -6.14 -8.00 -1.86
C MET A 107 -6.45 -6.54 -2.24
N ILE A 108 -6.73 -6.28 -3.52
CA ILE A 108 -7.05 -4.94 -4.01
C ILE A 108 -8.35 -4.43 -3.38
N TYR A 109 -9.43 -5.21 -3.42
CA TYR A 109 -10.71 -4.77 -2.87
C TYR A 109 -10.71 -4.70 -1.34
N ALA A 110 -9.94 -5.55 -0.65
CA ALA A 110 -9.72 -5.44 0.79
C ALA A 110 -9.01 -4.12 1.15
N MET A 111 -7.96 -3.76 0.41
CA MET A 111 -7.28 -2.46 0.55
C MET A 111 -8.24 -1.29 0.33
N LEU A 112 -9.02 -1.33 -0.76
CA LEU A 112 -10.00 -0.29 -1.05
C LEU A 112 -11.09 -0.21 0.02
N SER A 113 -11.56 -1.35 0.54
CA SER A 113 -12.54 -1.41 1.63
C SER A 113 -11.97 -0.77 2.90
N PHE A 114 -10.73 -1.10 3.25
CA PHE A 114 -10.03 -0.50 4.39
C PHE A 114 -9.88 1.03 4.22
N PHE A 115 -9.53 1.52 3.03
CA PHE A 115 -9.46 2.96 2.78
C PHE A 115 -10.81 3.65 2.93
N SER A 116 -11.87 3.02 2.43
CA SER A 116 -13.22 3.53 2.59
C SER A 116 -13.64 3.55 4.06
N LEU A 117 -13.25 2.56 4.85
CA LEU A 117 -13.53 2.51 6.29
C LEU A 117 -12.83 3.66 7.01
N LEU A 118 -11.55 3.87 6.70
CA LEU A 118 -10.79 5.02 7.18
C LEU A 118 -11.45 6.36 6.81
N ASP A 119 -11.98 6.50 5.59
CA ASP A 119 -12.70 7.71 5.17
C ASP A 119 -14.02 7.92 5.92
N VAL A 120 -14.73 6.84 6.26
CA VAL A 120 -15.92 6.92 7.10
C VAL A 120 -15.55 7.41 8.48
N ILE A 121 -14.55 6.78 9.11
CA ILE A 121 -14.10 7.13 10.46
C ILE A 121 -13.61 8.59 10.50
N LEU A 122 -12.84 9.03 9.49
CA LEU A 122 -12.37 10.41 9.40
C LEU A 122 -13.52 11.41 9.30
N LYS A 123 -14.47 11.21 8.37
CA LYS A 123 -15.63 12.11 8.21
C LYS A 123 -16.47 12.22 9.47
N LEU A 124 -16.53 11.13 10.21
CA LEU A 124 -17.29 11.02 11.43
C LEU A 124 -16.58 11.68 12.61
N ALA A 125 -15.27 11.47 12.75
CA ALA A 125 -14.44 12.15 13.72
C ALA A 125 -14.47 13.67 13.51
N GLN A 126 -14.43 14.14 12.26
CA GLN A 126 -14.51 15.56 11.92
C GLN A 126 -15.83 16.25 12.30
N LYS A 127 -16.89 15.49 12.59
CA LYS A 127 -18.16 16.06 13.11
C LYS A 127 -18.08 16.43 14.59
N PHE A 128 -17.09 15.92 15.33
CA PHE A 128 -16.91 16.25 16.74
C PHE A 128 -15.99 17.49 16.89
N PRO A 129 -16.42 18.54 17.62
CA PRO A 129 -15.67 19.80 17.75
C PRO A 129 -14.24 19.63 18.30
N ALA A 130 -14.01 18.64 19.15
CA ALA A 130 -12.70 18.35 19.73
C ALA A 130 -11.74 17.70 18.72
N ALA A 131 -12.26 16.93 17.77
CA ALA A 131 -11.47 16.17 16.80
C ALA A 131 -11.26 16.94 15.48
N SER A 132 -12.09 17.95 15.17
CA SER A 132 -11.96 18.78 13.97
C SER A 132 -10.72 19.69 13.98
N GLN A 133 -10.18 20.00 15.16
CA GLN A 133 -8.97 20.83 15.32
C GLN A 133 -7.67 20.01 15.17
N LEU A 134 -7.75 18.68 15.16
CA LEU A 134 -6.59 17.80 15.02
C LEU A 134 -6.28 17.53 13.53
N PRO A 135 -5.00 17.37 13.14
CA PRO A 135 -4.59 17.08 11.77
C PRO A 135 -4.86 15.61 11.36
N LEU A 136 -6.07 15.11 11.61
CA LEU A 136 -6.46 13.71 11.41
C LEU A 136 -6.31 13.25 9.95
N LYS A 137 -6.49 14.17 8.99
CA LYS A 137 -6.34 13.83 7.56
C LYS A 137 -4.93 13.32 7.25
N GLY A 138 -3.89 13.94 7.81
CA GLY A 138 -2.50 13.52 7.61
C GLY A 138 -2.23 12.15 8.21
N ILE A 139 -2.74 11.89 9.42
CA ILE A 139 -2.60 10.58 10.10
C ILE A 139 -3.27 9.47 9.28
N PHE A 140 -4.53 9.67 8.88
CA PHE A 140 -5.26 8.69 8.09
C PHE A 140 -4.61 8.47 6.71
N GLN A 141 -4.07 9.52 6.09
CA GLN A 141 -3.33 9.40 4.84
C GLN A 141 -2.01 8.63 5.00
N GLY A 142 -1.30 8.82 6.12
CA GLY A 142 -0.12 8.03 6.49
C GLY A 142 -0.46 6.54 6.65
N ILE A 143 -1.55 6.22 7.35
CA ILE A 143 -2.01 4.83 7.50
C ILE A 143 -2.35 4.23 6.13
N LYS A 144 -3.08 4.96 5.27
CA LYS A 144 -3.39 4.49 3.90
C LYS A 144 -2.12 4.24 3.09
N LEU A 145 -1.12 5.11 3.19
CA LEU A 145 0.16 4.94 2.50
C LEU A 145 0.88 3.67 2.96
N VAL A 146 1.01 3.46 4.28
CA VAL A 146 1.63 2.24 4.83
C VAL A 146 0.88 0.99 4.39
N THR A 147 -0.45 0.99 4.44
CA THR A 147 -1.26 -0.13 3.96
C THR A 147 -1.08 -0.36 2.46
N ALA A 148 -1.02 0.69 1.63
CA ALA A 148 -0.78 0.56 0.19
C ALA A 148 0.57 -0.10 -0.10
N ILE A 149 1.62 0.29 0.62
CA ILE A 149 2.96 -0.29 0.48
C ILE A 149 2.94 -1.77 0.86
N ILE A 150 2.33 -2.12 2.00
CA ILE A 150 2.24 -3.52 2.46
C ILE A 150 1.48 -4.38 1.44
N ILE A 151 0.29 -3.94 1.01
CA ILE A 151 -0.50 -4.68 0.02
C ILE A 151 0.24 -4.77 -1.32
N GLY A 152 0.92 -3.71 -1.75
CA GLY A 152 1.75 -3.72 -2.95
C GLY A 152 2.86 -4.78 -2.88
N ILE A 153 3.55 -4.90 -1.74
CA ILE A 153 4.56 -5.94 -1.51
C ILE A 153 3.93 -7.33 -1.53
N LEU A 154 2.76 -7.51 -0.91
CA LEU A 154 2.03 -8.80 -0.93
C LEU A 154 1.61 -9.22 -2.35
N ILE A 155 1.16 -8.26 -3.16
CA ILE A 155 0.83 -8.48 -4.58
C ILE A 155 2.06 -8.93 -5.36
N ILE A 156 3.19 -8.23 -5.23
CA ILE A 156 4.43 -8.57 -5.93
C ILE A 156 4.95 -9.94 -5.46
N SER A 157 4.93 -10.18 -4.15
CA SER A 157 5.28 -11.46 -3.53
C SER A 157 4.46 -12.61 -4.10
N LEU A 158 3.14 -12.43 -4.23
CA LEU A 158 2.26 -13.42 -4.80
C LEU A 158 2.58 -13.70 -6.27
N LEU A 159 2.84 -12.65 -7.06
CA LEU A 159 3.15 -12.78 -8.50
C LEU A 159 4.50 -13.45 -8.77
N ILE A 160 5.51 -13.19 -7.94
CA ILE A 160 6.86 -13.75 -8.08
C ILE A 160 6.94 -15.15 -7.42
N GLY A 161 5.96 -15.51 -6.59
CA GLY A 161 5.96 -16.77 -5.83
C GLY A 161 7.01 -16.80 -4.71
N GLN A 162 7.42 -15.63 -4.22
CA GLN A 162 8.43 -15.48 -3.16
C GLN A 162 7.78 -14.96 -1.89
N SER A 163 8.35 -15.28 -0.72
CA SER A 163 7.76 -14.79 0.53
C SER A 163 7.86 -13.26 0.65
N PRO A 164 6.86 -12.57 1.23
CA PRO A 164 6.91 -11.13 1.42
C PRO A 164 8.10 -10.69 2.28
N ALA A 165 8.50 -11.54 3.22
CA ALA A 165 9.64 -11.30 4.11
C ALA A 165 10.96 -11.16 3.33
N ILE A 166 11.15 -11.93 2.25
CA ILE A 166 12.33 -11.82 1.37
C ILE A 166 12.34 -10.48 0.64
N LEU A 167 11.18 -10.03 0.15
CA LEU A 167 11.09 -8.73 -0.51
C LEU A 167 11.36 -7.59 0.48
N ILE A 168 10.76 -7.64 1.68
CA ILE A 168 10.96 -6.63 2.72
C ILE A 168 12.42 -6.63 3.19
N SER A 169 13.05 -7.78 3.37
CA SER A 169 14.45 -7.86 3.78
C SER A 169 15.38 -7.34 2.67
N GLY A 170 15.10 -7.63 1.41
CA GLY A 170 15.84 -7.11 0.26
C GLY A 170 15.72 -5.58 0.15
N LEU A 171 14.50 -5.03 0.23
CA LEU A 171 14.29 -3.59 0.26
C LEU A 171 14.96 -2.94 1.48
N GLY A 172 14.86 -3.57 2.65
CA GLY A 172 15.48 -3.09 3.89
C GLY A 172 17.00 -3.09 3.82
N ALA A 173 17.61 -4.14 3.27
CA ALA A 173 19.06 -4.22 3.06
C ALA A 173 19.53 -3.14 2.07
N MET A 174 18.82 -2.95 0.96
CA MET A 174 19.11 -1.88 0.02
C MET A 174 18.95 -0.49 0.64
N ALA A 175 17.89 -0.27 1.44
CA ALA A 175 17.70 0.99 2.16
C ALA A 175 18.82 1.24 3.18
N ALA A 176 19.29 0.21 3.89
CA ALA A 176 20.41 0.32 4.83
C ALA A 176 21.73 0.63 4.12
N VAL A 177 22.01 -0.03 2.98
CA VAL A 177 23.18 0.26 2.15
C VAL A 177 23.13 1.68 1.60
N LEU A 178 21.98 2.11 1.07
CA LEU A 178 21.79 3.49 0.61
C LEU A 178 21.97 4.48 1.76
N MET A 179 21.40 4.21 2.93
CA MET A 179 21.59 5.05 4.11
C MET A 179 23.06 5.16 4.51
N LEU A 180 23.83 4.07 4.44
CA LEU A 180 25.25 4.07 4.75
C LEU A 180 26.04 4.90 3.73
N VAL A 181 25.79 4.70 2.43
CA VAL A 181 26.49 5.41 1.35
C VAL A 181 26.15 6.91 1.36
N PHE A 182 24.89 7.26 1.62
CA PHE A 182 24.42 8.64 1.60
C PHE A 182 24.44 9.34 2.96
N LYS A 183 24.93 8.69 4.02
CA LYS A 183 24.94 9.24 5.37
C LYS A 183 25.58 10.64 5.42
N ASP A 184 26.83 10.74 4.99
CA ASP A 184 27.62 11.97 5.08
C ASP A 184 27.10 13.06 4.12
N PRO A 185 26.72 12.75 2.86
CA PRO A 185 26.02 13.71 1.99
C PRO A 185 24.72 14.27 2.58
N ILE A 186 23.89 13.45 3.24
CA ILE A 186 22.63 13.89 3.87
C ILE A 186 22.94 14.83 5.04
N LEU A 187 23.92 14.48 5.88
CA LEU A 187 24.36 15.34 6.99
C LEU A 187 24.91 16.67 6.49
N GLY A 188 25.75 16.63 5.45
CA GLY A 188 26.30 17.83 4.83
C GLY A 188 25.21 18.77 4.30
N LEU A 189 24.21 18.21 3.61
CA LEU A 189 23.06 18.95 3.09
C LEU A 189 22.25 19.60 4.21
N VAL A 190 21.92 18.85 5.26
CA VAL A 190 21.17 19.37 6.42
C VAL A 190 21.96 20.47 7.12
N ALA A 191 23.26 20.28 7.31
CA ALA A 191 24.15 21.28 7.91
C ALA A 191 24.24 22.55 7.06
N GLY A 192 24.36 22.45 5.73
CA GLY A 192 24.40 23.61 4.84
C GLY A 192 23.07 24.39 4.81
N ILE A 193 21.93 23.68 4.79
CA ILE A 193 20.61 24.32 4.92
C ILE A 193 20.50 25.01 6.29
N GLN A 194 20.95 24.36 7.37
CA GLN A 194 20.88 24.93 8.70
C GLN A 194 21.76 26.17 8.85
N LEU A 195 23.00 26.14 8.33
CA LEU A 195 23.92 27.29 8.31
C LEU A 195 23.30 28.49 7.57
N SER A 196 22.75 28.24 6.39
CA SER A 196 22.18 29.27 5.53
C SER A 196 20.83 29.81 6.05
N ALA A 197 19.96 28.93 6.56
CA ALA A 197 18.62 29.31 7.02
C ALA A 197 18.63 30.02 8.38
N ASN A 198 19.66 29.80 9.21
CA ASN A 198 19.78 30.40 10.54
C ASN A 198 20.83 31.52 10.61
N ASP A 199 21.38 31.98 9.47
CA ASP A 199 22.39 33.05 9.43
C ASP A 199 23.60 32.78 10.36
N MET A 200 23.95 31.50 10.58
CA MET A 200 25.00 31.11 11.54
C MET A 200 26.41 31.49 11.06
N LEU A 201 26.58 31.68 9.75
CA LEU A 201 27.82 32.10 9.12
C LEU A 201 27.49 32.94 7.88
N LYS A 202 28.14 34.08 7.71
CA LYS A 202 27.93 35.01 6.59
C LYS A 202 29.19 35.14 5.73
N LEU A 203 28.99 35.55 4.48
CA LEU A 203 30.09 35.93 3.60
C LEU A 203 30.84 37.12 4.21
N GLY A 204 32.16 37.00 4.31
CA GLY A 204 33.04 37.98 4.94
C GLY A 204 33.31 37.76 6.42
N ASP A 205 32.60 36.85 7.10
CA ASP A 205 32.92 36.49 8.49
C ASP A 205 34.30 35.85 8.57
N TRP A 206 35.03 36.13 9.65
CA TRP A 206 36.30 35.47 9.94
C TRP A 206 36.03 34.12 10.61
N LEU A 207 36.50 33.04 10.00
CA LEU A 207 36.32 31.67 10.49
C LEU A 207 37.69 31.02 10.72
N GLU A 208 37.89 30.51 11.94
CA GLU A 208 39.06 29.73 12.32
C GLU A 208 38.63 28.27 12.61
N MET A 209 39.20 27.32 11.86
CA MET A 209 39.03 25.89 12.07
C MET A 209 40.38 25.17 11.93
N PRO A 210 41.14 25.02 13.03
CA PRO A 210 42.49 24.44 13.02
C PRO A 210 42.56 23.03 12.42
N LYS A 211 41.50 22.22 12.61
CA LYS A 211 41.39 20.84 12.06
C LYS A 211 41.56 20.79 10.54
N TYR A 212 41.09 21.81 9.82
CA TYR A 212 41.18 21.91 8.36
C TYR A 212 42.23 22.92 7.90
N GLY A 213 42.98 23.53 8.83
CA GLY A 213 43.93 24.60 8.51
C GLY A 213 43.25 25.81 7.87
N ALA A 214 42.05 26.17 8.34
CA ALA A 214 41.35 27.37 7.90
C ALA A 214 41.49 28.46 8.97
N ASP A 215 41.95 29.65 8.56
CA ASP A 215 42.01 30.84 9.40
C ASP A 215 41.94 32.08 8.49
N GLY A 216 40.73 32.58 8.27
CA GLY A 216 40.50 33.70 7.36
C GLY A 216 39.04 34.01 7.05
N ALA A 217 38.83 34.85 6.03
CA ALA A 217 37.50 35.32 5.67
C ALA A 217 36.74 34.29 4.81
N VAL A 218 35.47 34.08 5.13
CA VAL A 218 34.55 33.22 4.36
C VAL A 218 34.22 33.89 3.02
N ILE A 219 34.49 33.18 1.92
CA ILE A 219 34.28 33.70 0.55
C ILE A 219 33.13 33.02 -0.18
N ASP A 220 32.70 31.84 0.26
CA ASP A 220 31.62 31.06 -0.37
C ASP A 220 31.01 30.10 0.67
N ILE A 221 29.69 29.98 0.66
CA ILE A 221 28.93 29.06 1.52
C ILE A 221 28.06 28.20 0.60
N GLY A 222 28.51 26.97 0.37
CA GLY A 222 27.79 25.96 -0.39
C GLY A 222 26.90 25.09 0.50
N LEU A 223 26.11 24.22 -0.14
CA LEU A 223 25.21 23.27 0.54
C LEU A 223 25.96 22.22 1.38
N THR A 224 27.20 21.89 1.04
CA THR A 224 27.99 20.85 1.73
C THR A 224 29.41 21.30 2.08
N THR A 225 29.78 22.53 1.71
CA THR A 225 31.15 23.04 1.85
C THR A 225 31.16 24.53 2.12
N VAL A 226 32.11 25.00 2.91
CA VAL A 226 32.44 26.43 3.09
C VAL A 226 33.85 26.67 2.57
N LYS A 227 34.05 27.76 1.81
CA LYS A 227 35.40 28.16 1.39
C LYS A 227 35.87 29.35 2.20
N VAL A 228 37.07 29.21 2.73
CA VAL A 228 37.76 30.24 3.52
C VAL A 228 39.01 30.66 2.76
N ARG A 229 39.22 31.97 2.62
CA ARG A 229 40.49 32.53 2.17
C ARG A 229 41.33 32.84 3.40
N ASN A 230 42.40 32.07 3.59
CA ASN A 230 43.32 32.23 4.70
C ASN A 230 44.08 33.56 4.62
N TRP A 231 44.72 33.94 5.72
CA TRP A 231 45.60 35.12 5.77
C TRP A 231 46.74 35.09 4.71
N ASP A 232 47.25 33.91 4.38
CA ASP A 232 48.26 33.70 3.34
C ASP A 232 47.68 33.68 1.90
N ASN A 233 46.40 34.03 1.75
CA ASN A 233 45.59 34.00 0.52
C ASN A 233 45.34 32.61 -0.10
N THR A 234 45.68 31.52 0.58
CA THR A 234 45.26 30.18 0.14
C THR A 234 43.76 29.97 0.37
N ILE A 235 43.14 29.08 -0.42
CA ILE A 235 41.71 28.75 -0.30
C ILE A 235 41.58 27.37 0.34
N THR A 236 41.06 27.33 1.56
CA THR A 236 40.70 26.09 2.25
C THR A 236 39.22 25.79 2.04
N THR A 237 38.91 24.54 1.66
CA THR A 237 37.53 24.06 1.54
C THR A 237 37.20 23.16 2.71
N ILE A 238 36.23 23.58 3.52
CA ILE A 238 35.79 22.89 4.73
C ILE A 238 34.47 22.17 4.44
N PRO A 239 34.38 20.84 4.63
CA PRO A 239 33.10 20.14 4.56
C PRO A 239 32.21 20.51 5.76
N THR A 240 30.90 20.57 5.57
CA THR A 240 29.93 20.91 6.62
C THR A 240 29.51 19.73 7.51
N TRP A 241 30.08 18.54 7.32
CA TRP A 241 29.74 17.29 8.02
C TRP A 241 30.93 16.65 8.75
#